data_AF-A0A6V8LXS3-F1
#
_entry.id   AF-A0A6V8LXS3-F1
#
_cell.length_a   1.000
_cell.length_b   1.000
_cell.length_c   1.000
_cell.angle_alpha   90.00
_cell.angle_beta   90.00
_cell.angle_gamma   90.00
#
_symmetry.space_group_name_H-M   'P 1'
#
loop_
_entity.id
_entity.type
_entity.pdbx_description
1 polymer ?
#
loop_
_entity_poly.entity_id
_entity_poly.type
_entity_poly.pdbx_seq_one_letter_code
_entity_poly.pdbx_strand_id
1 'polypeptide(L)' 'MGAFSIWHWIVVLAIVLLLFGPGRLGNLGRDLGKSIKEFKSAMNDKDITPEKIESQQGQTASTVNQSEKTKA' A
#
# COMPACT_ATOMS: atom_id res chain seq x y z
N MET A 1 19.95 -20.35 -25.51
CA MET A 1 19.20 -20.88 -24.35
C MET A 1 18.68 -19.72 -23.50
N GLY A 2 17.77 -18.91 -24.08
CA GLY A 2 17.21 -17.71 -23.46
C GLY A 2 16.06 -18.08 -22.52
N ALA A 3 16.43 -18.67 -21.40
CA ALA A 3 15.51 -19.10 -20.38
C ALA A 3 14.70 -17.90 -19.89
N PHE A 4 13.39 -17.93 -20.15
CA PHE A 4 12.38 -17.06 -19.54
C PHE A 4 12.41 -15.60 -20.02
N SER A 5 12.08 -15.41 -21.30
CA SER A 5 11.63 -14.13 -21.87
C SER A 5 10.68 -13.41 -20.90
N ILE A 6 10.83 -12.09 -20.73
CA ILE A 6 9.99 -11.22 -19.87
C ILE A 6 8.49 -11.51 -20.04
N TRP A 7 8.07 -11.93 -21.23
CA TRP A 7 6.71 -12.35 -21.53
C TRP A 7 6.18 -13.48 -20.64
N HIS A 8 7.02 -14.45 -20.27
CA HIS A 8 6.64 -15.54 -19.37
C HIS A 8 6.30 -15.02 -17.97
N TRP A 9 7.11 -14.10 -17.44
CA TRP A 9 6.89 -13.51 -16.12
C TRP A 9 5.58 -12.71 -16.04
N ILE A 10 5.20 -12.01 -17.12
CA ILE A 10 3.90 -11.31 -17.19
C ILE A 10 2.74 -12.31 -17.10
N VAL A 11 2.81 -13.43 -17.83
CA VAL A 11 1.76 -14.47 -17.81
C VAL A 11 1.66 -15.13 -16.43
N VAL A 12 2.79 -15.43 -15.78
CA VAL A 12 2.81 -15.99 -14.42
C VAL A 12 2.20 -15.02 -13.42
N LEU A 13 2.56 -13.73 -13.48
CA LEU A 13 1.98 -12.68 -12.63
C LEU A 13 0.47 -12.59 -12.79
N ALA A 14 -0.03 -12.64 -14.03
CA ALA A 14 -1.46 -12.59 -14.31
C ALA A 14 -2.20 -13.79 -13.68
N ILE A 15 -1.63 -15.00 -13.76
CA ILE A 15 -2.22 -16.20 -13.15
C ILE A 15 -2.24 -16.07 -11.62
N VAL A 16 -1.15 -15.63 -11.01
CA VAL A 16 -1.07 -15.42 -9.54
C VAL A 16 -2.10 -14.38 -9.09
N LEU A 17 -2.25 -13.28 -9.82
CA LEU A 17 -3.26 -12.26 -9.56
C LEU A 17 -4.69 -12.82 -9.65
N LEU A 18 -4.94 -13.75 -10.58
CA LEU A 18 -6.26 -14.38 -10.74
C LEU A 18 -6.57 -15.35 -9.59
N LEU A 19 -5.59 -16.13 -9.13
CA LEU A 19 -5.74 -17.07 -8.01
C LEU A 19 -5.90 -16.37 -6.66
N PHE A 20 -5.08 -15.34 -6.42
CA PHE A 20 -5.09 -14.62 -5.14
C PHE A 20 -6.15 -13.50 -5.11
N GLY A 21 -6.57 -13.03 -6.29
CA GLY A 21 -7.47 -11.89 -6.47
C GLY A 21 -6.76 -10.53 -6.25
N PRO A 22 -7.19 -9.47 -6.96
CA PRO A 22 -6.58 -8.14 -6.84
C PRO A 22 -6.81 -7.50 -5.46
N GLY A 23 -7.90 -7.85 -4.77
CA GLY A 23 -8.21 -7.29 -3.45
C GLY A 23 -7.22 -7.72 -2.36
N ARG A 24 -6.77 -8.98 -2.39
CA ARG A 24 -5.88 -9.54 -1.36
C ARG A 24 -4.43 -9.06 -1.54
N LEU A 25 -3.96 -9.03 -2.78
CA LEU A 25 -2.65 -8.49 -3.15
C LEU A 25 -2.61 -6.95 -3.01
N GLY A 26 -3.71 -6.25 -3.29
CA GLY A 26 -3.80 -4.80 -3.14
C GLY A 26 -3.72 -4.35 -1.68
N ASN A 27 -4.41 -5.02 -0.76
CA ASN A 27 -4.36 -4.68 0.66
C ASN A 27 -2.97 -4.94 1.25
N LEU A 28 -2.41 -6.13 1.00
CA LEU A 28 -1.06 -6.49 1.48
C LEU A 28 0.04 -5.63 0.81
N GLY A 29 -0.11 -5.35 -0.48
CA GLY A 29 0.81 -4.49 -1.23
C GLY A 29 0.77 -3.03 -0.78
N ARG A 30 -0.36 -2.53 -0.28
CA ARG A 30 -0.48 -1.17 0.26
C ARG A 30 0.26 -1.00 1.57
N ASP A 31 0.21 -2.00 2.45
CA ASP A 31 0.92 -1.98 3.73
C ASP A 31 2.43 -2.18 3.52
N LEU A 32 2.82 -3.16 2.69
CA LEU A 32 4.23 -3.36 2.31
C LEU A 32 4.79 -2.17 1.52
N GLY A 33 3.99 -1.58 0.64
CA GLY A 33 4.37 -0.43 -0.18
C GLY A 33 4.62 0.82 0.64
N LYS A 34 3.88 1.03 1.74
CA LYS A 34 4.14 2.10 2.71
C LYS A 34 5.48 1.90 3.40
N SER A 35 5.76 0.71 3.92
CA SER A 35 7.05 0.42 4.56
C SER A 35 8.23 0.55 3.60
N ILE A 36 8.08 0.08 2.36
CA ILE A 36 9.10 0.25 1.31
C ILE A 36 9.27 1.72 0.92
N LYS A 37 8.18 2.50 0.86
CA LYS A 37 8.23 3.92 0.51
C LYS A 37 9.00 4.70 1.56
N GLU A 38 8.72 4.47 2.85
CA GLU A 38 9.42 5.13 3.95
C GLU A 38 10.88 4.70 4.02
N PHE A 39 11.18 3.43 3.77
CA PHE A 39 12.55 2.95 3.66
C PHE A 39 13.30 3.63 2.49
N LYS A 40 12.67 3.73 1.33
CA LYS A 40 13.24 4.44 0.17
C LYS A 40 13.41 5.93 0.45
N SER A 41 12.42 6.59 1.07
CA SER A 41 12.51 7.99 1.46
C SER A 41 13.67 8.20 2.42
N ALA A 42 13.79 7.42 3.50
CA ALA A 42 14.88 7.52 4.47
C ALA A 42 16.27 7.24 3.85
N MET A 43 16.34 6.35 2.85
CA MET A 43 17.59 6.11 2.11
C MET A 43 17.96 7.24 1.14
N ASN A 44 16.98 8.01 0.65
CA ASN A 44 17.19 9.16 -0.24
C ASN A 44 17.28 10.50 0.53
N ASP A 45 16.72 10.59 1.74
CA ASP A 45 16.72 11.76 2.66
C ASP A 45 18.05 11.95 3.40
N LYS A 46 19.18 11.57 2.79
CA LYS A 46 20.47 12.13 3.20
C LYS A 46 20.55 13.63 2.94
N ASP A 47 19.60 14.18 2.17
CA ASP A 47 19.36 15.60 2.02
C ASP A 47 17.84 15.87 2.06
N ILE A 48 17.42 16.84 2.90
CA ILE A 48 16.13 17.56 2.96
C ILE A 48 15.03 17.05 3.95
N THR A 49 14.64 17.98 4.84
CA THR A 49 13.66 18.04 5.95
C THR A 49 12.30 17.30 5.82
N PRO A 50 11.79 16.67 6.91
CA PRO A 50 10.55 15.91 6.93
C PRO A 50 9.30 16.79 7.09
N GLU A 51 8.64 17.14 5.99
CA GLU A 51 7.30 17.77 6.04
C GLU A 51 6.42 17.33 4.87
N LYS A 52 6.24 16.01 4.62
CA LYS A 52 5.15 15.56 3.73
C LYS A 52 4.79 14.07 3.76
N ILE A 53 4.56 13.46 4.91
CA ILE A 53 3.89 12.15 4.94
C ILE A 53 2.69 12.13 5.89
N GLU A 54 1.82 13.14 5.78
CA GLU A 54 0.45 13.08 6.30
C GLU A 54 -0.52 13.49 5.20
N SER A 55 -0.82 12.57 4.29
CA SER A 55 -2.09 12.58 3.57
C SER A 55 -2.28 11.27 2.81
N GLN A 56 -3.46 10.67 3.02
CA GLN A 56 -4.12 9.68 2.15
C GLN A 56 -4.04 8.20 2.59
N GLN A 57 -4.60 7.91 3.76
CA GLN A 57 -5.24 6.60 3.99
C GLN A 57 -6.60 6.77 4.68
N GLY A 58 -7.67 6.66 3.89
CA GLY A 58 -8.90 5.97 4.32
C GLY A 58 -10.01 6.80 4.95
N GLN A 59 -10.65 7.70 4.20
CA GLN A 59 -12.07 7.97 4.43
C GLN A 59 -12.90 6.89 3.72
N THR A 60 -13.32 5.84 4.44
CA THR A 60 -14.64 5.19 4.27
C THR A 60 -14.83 4.05 5.30
N ALA A 61 -15.97 4.14 5.99
CA ALA A 61 -16.71 3.09 6.72
C ALA A 61 -16.32 2.75 8.19
N SER A 62 -17.01 3.46 9.09
CA SER A 62 -17.82 2.91 10.20
C SER A 62 -17.16 2.67 11.57
N THR A 63 -17.37 3.62 12.49
CA THR A 63 -17.91 3.36 13.84
C THR A 63 -18.63 4.61 14.32
N VAL A 64 -19.96 4.54 14.25
CA VAL A 64 -20.90 5.23 15.15
C VAL A 64 -20.48 4.90 16.58
N ASN A 65 -20.13 5.90 17.40
CA ASN A 65 -20.36 5.97 18.87
C ASN A 65 -19.51 7.09 19.49
N GLN A 66 -20.07 8.30 19.61
CA GLN A 66 -19.99 9.17 20.82
C GLN A 66 -20.78 10.47 20.57
N SER A 67 -22.10 10.34 20.51
CA SER A 67 -23.01 11.47 20.80
C SER A 67 -23.87 11.08 21.99
N GLU A 68 -23.20 10.74 23.10
CA GLU A 68 -23.79 10.61 24.42
C GLU A 68 -22.76 11.06 25.47
N LYS A 69 -22.59 12.38 25.61
CA LYS A 69 -22.27 13.03 26.90
C LYS A 69 -22.41 14.55 26.80
N THR A 70 -23.53 15.05 27.33
CA THR A 70 -23.57 16.07 28.39
C THR A 70 -22.90 17.43 28.15
N LYS A 71 -23.69 18.47 28.49
CA LYS A 71 -23.30 19.70 29.21
C LYS A 71 -23.16 20.97 28.37
N ALA A 72 -24.22 21.77 28.33
CA ALA A 72 -24.26 23.12 28.91
C ALA A 72 -25.68 23.68 28.79
#